data_AF-A0A1S3JG57-F1
#
_entry.id   AF-A0A1S3JG57-F1
#
_cell.length_a   1.000
_cell.length_b   1.000
_cell.length_c   1.000
_cell.angle_alpha   90.00
_cell.angle_beta   90.00
_cell.angle_gamma   90.00
#
_symmetry.space_group_name_H-M   'P 1'
#
loop_
_entity.id
_entity.type
_entity.pdbx_description
1 polymer ?
#
loop_
_entity_poly.entity_id
_entity_poly.type
_entity_poly.pdbx_seq_one_letter_code
_entity_poly.pdbx_strand_id
1 'polypeptide(L)'
;EEDDQWVEEQKLEGHSDWVRDVAWAPSIGLPKSVIASCSQDCRVIIWTNDGTSSAWSSKTLHKFNDVIWHVSWSITGNILAVSGGDNKVSLWKESLEGQWACISDVNKGQGQVTEAEPQAA
;
A
#
# COMPACT_ATOMS: atom_id res chain seq x y z
N GLU A 1 5.19 -41.06 1.66
CA GLU A 1 5.03 -39.95 0.70
C GLU A 1 3.59 -39.48 0.76
N GLU A 2 3.19 -38.79 1.83
CA GLU A 2 1.84 -38.19 1.99
C GLU A 2 1.92 -36.71 2.43
N ASP A 3 3.12 -36.13 2.52
CA ASP A 3 3.37 -34.79 3.10
C ASP A 3 3.42 -33.64 2.07
N ASP A 4 3.01 -33.87 0.83
CA ASP A 4 3.07 -32.87 -0.26
C ASP A 4 1.71 -32.22 -0.58
N GLN A 5 0.81 -32.14 0.41
CA GLN A 5 -0.48 -31.48 0.25
C GLN A 5 -0.40 -30.01 0.65
N TRP A 6 -0.68 -29.12 -0.28
CA TRP A 6 -0.88 -27.70 0.03
C TRP A 6 -2.09 -27.54 0.93
N VAL A 7 -1.86 -27.05 2.14
CA VAL A 7 -2.91 -26.72 3.12
C VAL A 7 -3.06 -25.22 3.23
N GLU A 8 -4.29 -24.78 3.44
CA GLU A 8 -4.56 -23.38 3.77
C GLU A 8 -4.13 -23.12 5.21
N GLU A 9 -3.14 -22.26 5.40
CA GLU A 9 -2.67 -21.89 6.73
C GLU A 9 -3.65 -20.91 7.42
N GLN A 10 -4.13 -19.89 6.69
CA GLN A 10 -5.00 -18.87 7.24
C GLN A 10 -5.85 -18.15 6.18
N LYS A 11 -7.06 -17.72 6.59
CA LYS A 11 -7.94 -16.82 5.83
C LYS A 11 -7.84 -15.40 6.35
N LEU A 12 -7.61 -14.45 5.44
CA LEU A 12 -7.58 -13.01 5.73
C LEU A 12 -8.86 -12.37 5.21
N GLU A 13 -9.85 -12.22 6.10
CA GLU A 13 -11.15 -11.64 5.77
C GLU A 13 -11.18 -10.15 6.15
N GLY A 14 -11.44 -9.29 5.17
CA GLY A 14 -11.46 -7.84 5.39
C GLY A 14 -11.97 -7.03 4.22
N HIS A 15 -11.82 -7.54 3.00
CA HIS A 15 -12.46 -6.97 1.82
C HIS A 15 -13.93 -7.34 1.72
N SER A 16 -14.76 -6.41 1.26
CA SER A 16 -16.20 -6.62 1.08
C SER A 16 -16.59 -7.05 -0.34
N ASP A 17 -15.61 -7.16 -1.23
CA ASP A 17 -15.79 -7.55 -2.64
C ASP A 17 -14.50 -8.24 -3.14
N TRP A 18 -14.49 -8.67 -4.41
CA TRP A 18 -13.41 -9.44 -5.01
C TRP A 18 -12.04 -8.78 -4.84
N VAL A 19 -11.11 -9.52 -4.23
CA VAL A 19 -9.70 -9.17 -4.18
C VAL A 19 -9.12 -9.25 -5.60
N ARG A 20 -8.45 -8.19 -6.02
CA ARG A 20 -7.91 -8.01 -7.37
C ARG A 20 -6.45 -8.40 -7.45
N ASP A 21 -5.67 -8.01 -6.44
CA ASP A 21 -4.24 -8.27 -6.37
C ASP A 21 -3.76 -8.35 -4.92
N VAL A 22 -2.68 -9.08 -4.71
CA VAL A 22 -2.04 -9.29 -3.42
C VAL A 22 -0.53 -9.31 -3.60
N ALA A 23 0.18 -8.48 -2.85
CA ALA A 23 1.63 -8.37 -2.94
C ALA A 23 2.29 -8.49 -1.55
N TRP A 24 3.30 -9.36 -1.47
CA TRP A 24 4.16 -9.48 -0.30
C TRP A 24 5.23 -8.38 -0.30
N ALA A 25 5.40 -7.71 0.84
CA ALA A 25 6.48 -6.78 1.03
C ALA A 25 7.79 -7.56 1.27
N PRO A 26 8.90 -7.18 0.62
CA PRO A 26 10.20 -7.77 0.91
C PRO A 26 10.65 -7.34 2.32
N SER A 27 10.74 -8.30 3.25
CA SER A 27 11.23 -8.12 4.62
C SER A 27 12.65 -8.69 4.76
N ILE A 28 13.66 -7.94 4.31
CA ILE A 28 15.06 -8.39 4.43
C ILE A 28 15.51 -8.22 5.88
N GLY A 29 15.66 -9.32 6.62
CA GLY A 29 16.28 -9.34 7.94
C GLY A 29 15.38 -8.97 9.12
N LEU A 30 14.06 -8.86 8.92
CA LEU A 30 13.09 -8.68 10.00
C LEU A 30 12.10 -9.86 10.02
N PRO A 31 11.66 -10.34 11.20
CA PRO A 31 10.63 -11.39 11.30
C PRO A 31 9.23 -10.89 10.93
N LYS A 32 9.05 -9.57 10.81
CA LYS A 32 7.79 -8.94 10.43
C LYS A 32 7.49 -9.18 8.94
N SER A 33 6.37 -9.81 8.67
CA SER A 33 5.84 -9.97 7.31
C SER A 33 4.72 -8.96 7.06
N VAL A 34 4.71 -8.37 5.86
CA VAL A 34 3.67 -7.43 5.44
C VAL A 34 3.12 -7.83 4.09
N ILE A 35 1.80 -7.82 3.95
CA ILE A 35 1.09 -8.05 2.70
C ILE A 35 0.23 -6.83 2.41
N ALA A 36 0.15 -6.42 1.14
CA ALA A 36 -0.88 -5.50 0.67
C ALA A 36 -1.88 -6.28 -0.17
N SER A 37 -3.17 -6.03 0.03
CA SER A 37 -4.23 -6.52 -0.86
C SER A 37 -5.09 -5.36 -1.34
N CYS A 38 -5.59 -5.46 -2.56
CA CYS A 38 -6.54 -4.51 -3.12
C CYS A 38 -7.78 -5.20 -3.67
N SER A 39 -8.90 -4.47 -3.74
CA SER A 39 -10.18 -5.06 -4.10
C SER A 39 -11.07 -4.10 -4.92
N GLN A 40 -12.09 -4.71 -5.51
CA GLN A 40 -13.25 -4.05 -6.11
C GLN A 40 -14.00 -3.14 -5.11
N ASP A 41 -13.84 -3.34 -3.80
CA ASP A 41 -14.42 -2.49 -2.75
C ASP A 41 -13.77 -1.08 -2.61
N CYS A 42 -12.86 -0.76 -3.53
CA CYS A 42 -12.07 0.48 -3.60
C CYS A 42 -11.14 0.67 -2.38
N ARG A 43 -10.77 -0.40 -1.68
CA ARG A 43 -9.84 -0.34 -0.54
C ARG A 43 -8.53 -1.05 -0.86
N VAL A 44 -7.49 -0.55 -0.21
CA VAL A 44 -6.25 -1.28 -0.02
C VAL A 44 -6.12 -1.60 1.47
N ILE A 45 -5.84 -2.85 1.80
CA ILE A 45 -5.64 -3.32 3.17
C ILE A 45 -4.19 -3.78 3.30
N ILE A 46 -3.54 -3.34 4.37
CA ILE A 46 -2.22 -3.79 4.77
C ILE A 46 -2.40 -4.81 5.88
N TRP A 47 -1.85 -6.00 5.66
CA TRP A 47 -1.82 -7.09 6.61
C TRP A 47 -0.43 -7.19 7.19
N THR A 48 -0.34 -7.24 8.51
CA THR A 48 0.94 -7.35 9.23
C THR A 48 0.92 -8.55 10.14
N ASN A 49 1.96 -9.36 10.04
CA ASN A 49 2.31 -10.43 10.97
C ASN A 49 3.65 -10.07 11.61
N ASP A 50 3.72 -10.14 12.94
CA ASP A 50 4.90 -9.74 13.72
C ASP A 50 5.97 -10.84 13.84
N GLY A 51 5.71 -12.02 13.29
CA GLY A 51 6.57 -13.20 13.34
C GLY A 51 6.58 -13.91 14.70
N THR A 52 5.85 -13.41 15.69
CA THR A 52 5.76 -14.04 17.03
C THR A 52 4.64 -15.07 17.10
N SER A 53 3.64 -14.93 16.26
CA SER A 53 2.51 -15.85 16.12
C SER A 53 2.07 -15.93 14.66
N SER A 54 1.23 -16.91 14.32
CA SER A 54 0.58 -16.95 13.00
C SER A 54 -0.49 -15.85 12.83
N ALA A 55 -0.78 -15.04 13.86
CA ALA A 55 -1.84 -14.04 13.78
C ALA A 55 -1.49 -12.90 12.80
N TRP A 56 -2.48 -12.53 11.98
CA TRP A 56 -2.38 -11.40 11.07
C TRP A 56 -3.30 -10.28 11.55
N SER A 57 -2.77 -9.06 11.56
CA SER A 57 -3.53 -7.84 11.84
C SER A 57 -3.78 -7.08 10.53
N SER A 58 -4.93 -6.44 10.41
CA SER A 58 -5.32 -5.70 9.21
C SER A 58 -5.51 -4.21 9.48
N LYS A 59 -5.07 -3.38 8.52
CA LYS A 59 -5.26 -1.94 8.56
C LYS A 59 -5.65 -1.45 7.17
N THR A 60 -6.77 -0.74 7.06
CA THR A 60 -7.14 -0.08 5.80
C THR A 60 -6.18 1.07 5.54
N LEU A 61 -5.48 1.02 4.41
CA LEU A 61 -4.56 2.06 3.94
C LEU A 61 -5.33 3.34 3.59
N HIS A 62 -6.24 3.19 2.64
CA HIS A 62 -7.03 4.27 2.10
C HIS A 62 -8.27 3.70 1.39
N LYS A 63 -9.32 4.51 1.32
CA LYS A 63 -10.49 4.23 0.50
C LYS A 63 -10.44 5.14 -0.72
N PHE A 64 -10.20 4.55 -1.88
CA PHE A 64 -10.14 5.24 -3.16
C PHE A 64 -11.56 5.46 -3.70
N ASN A 65 -11.67 6.35 -4.69
CA ASN A 65 -12.95 6.65 -5.34
C ASN A 65 -13.35 5.64 -6.41
N ASP A 66 -12.41 4.77 -6.81
CA ASP A 66 -12.59 3.77 -7.86
C ASP A 66 -11.86 2.48 -7.48
N VAL A 67 -12.15 1.42 -8.23
CA VAL A 67 -11.59 0.08 -8.11
C VAL A 67 -10.08 0.13 -8.17
N ILE A 68 -9.42 -0.65 -7.31
CA ILE A 68 -7.97 -0.82 -7.36
C ILE A 68 -7.66 -2.15 -8.05
N TRP A 69 -6.82 -2.09 -9.07
CA TRP A 69 -6.48 -3.23 -9.91
C TRP A 69 -5.21 -3.93 -9.47
N HIS A 70 -4.18 -3.16 -9.10
CA HIS A 70 -2.88 -3.72 -8.74
C HIS A 70 -2.22 -2.99 -7.58
N VAL A 71 -1.42 -3.75 -6.83
CA VAL A 71 -0.56 -3.27 -5.75
C VAL A 71 0.84 -3.84 -5.90
N SER A 72 1.87 -3.02 -5.70
CA SER A 72 3.26 -3.49 -5.81
C SER A 72 4.16 -2.81 -4.79
N TRP A 73 4.96 -3.62 -4.10
CA TRP A 73 5.94 -3.12 -3.14
C TRP A 73 7.23 -2.69 -3.83
N SER A 74 7.84 -1.61 -3.34
CA SER A 74 9.24 -1.29 -3.59
C SER A 74 10.13 -2.39 -3.02
N ILE A 75 11.27 -2.64 -3.65
CA ILE A 75 12.25 -3.63 -3.20
C ILE A 75 12.83 -3.32 -1.81
N THR A 76 12.76 -2.05 -1.40
CA THR A 76 13.13 -1.60 -0.05
C THR A 76 12.05 -1.86 1.00
N GLY A 77 10.88 -2.35 0.61
CA GLY A 77 9.76 -2.69 1.50
C GLY A 77 8.96 -1.50 2.06
N ASN A 78 9.39 -0.26 1.77
CA ASN A 78 8.86 0.92 2.45
C ASN A 78 7.89 1.78 1.63
N ILE A 79 7.71 1.46 0.34
CA ILE A 79 6.83 2.19 -0.57
C ILE A 79 5.90 1.20 -1.25
N LEU A 80 4.61 1.53 -1.32
CA LEU A 80 3.59 0.78 -2.02
C LEU A 80 3.07 1.60 -3.20
N ALA A 81 3.15 1.02 -4.40
CA ALA A 81 2.49 1.54 -5.58
C ALA A 81 1.08 0.95 -5.67
N VAL A 82 0.10 1.81 -5.91
CA VAL A 82 -1.32 1.46 -6.04
C VAL A 82 -1.83 2.00 -7.36
N SER A 83 -2.48 1.16 -8.16
CA SER A 83 -3.08 1.57 -9.44
C SER A 83 -4.55 1.19 -9.50
N GLY A 84 -5.39 2.14 -9.95
CA GLY A 84 -6.85 2.00 -9.95
C GLY A 84 -7.52 2.45 -11.24
N GLY A 85 -8.85 2.42 -11.23
CA GLY A 85 -9.71 2.79 -12.36
C GLY A 85 -9.72 4.28 -12.71
N ASP A 86 -9.19 5.13 -11.84
CA ASP A 86 -9.11 6.58 -12.04
C ASP A 86 -7.96 7.02 -12.99
N ASN A 87 -7.32 6.05 -13.64
CA ASN A 87 -6.17 6.23 -14.53
C ASN A 87 -4.95 6.89 -13.86
N LYS A 88 -4.86 6.82 -12.52
CA LYS A 88 -3.72 7.32 -11.76
C LYS A 88 -3.01 6.17 -11.03
N VAL A 89 -1.73 6.42 -10.77
CA VAL A 89 -0.92 5.58 -9.87
C VAL A 89 -0.56 6.44 -8.67
N SER A 90 -0.90 5.95 -7.48
CA SER A 90 -0.54 6.59 -6.23
C SER A 90 0.59 5.83 -5.57
N LEU A 91 1.53 6.57 -4.99
CA LEU A 91 2.59 5.99 -4.17
C LEU A 91 2.31 6.29 -2.71
N TRP A 92 2.50 5.29 -1.86
CA TRP A 92 2.23 5.37 -0.44
C TRP A 92 3.45 4.95 0.37
N LYS A 93 3.72 5.64 1.47
CA LYS A 93 4.83 5.34 2.38
C LYS A 93 4.33 5.28 3.82
N GLU A 94 4.83 4.31 4.57
CA GLU A 94 4.60 4.20 6.01
C GLU A 94 5.60 5.10 6.77
N SER A 95 5.10 5.88 7.72
CA SER A 95 5.90 6.67 8.66
C SER A 95 6.42 5.80 9.81
N LEU A 96 7.37 6.32 10.60
CA LEU A 96 7.86 5.64 11.81
C LEU A 96 6.77 5.41 12.86
N GLU A 97 5.66 6.15 12.76
CA GLU A 97 4.49 6.05 13.63
C GLU A 97 3.46 5.03 13.09
N GLY A 98 3.78 4.31 12.01
CA GLY A 98 2.88 3.35 11.36
C GLY A 98 1.72 4.01 10.60
N GLN A 99 1.83 5.31 10.29
CA GLN A 99 0.83 6.02 9.50
C GLN A 99 1.21 6.00 8.03
N TRP A 100 0.23 5.77 7.16
CA TRP A 100 0.44 5.74 5.74
C TRP A 100 0.10 7.07 5.10
N ALA A 101 1.01 7.60 4.29
CA ALA A 101 0.83 8.86 3.58
C ALA A 101 1.04 8.67 2.07
N CYS A 102 0.21 9.34 1.28
CA CYS A 102 0.38 9.44 -0.17
C CYS A 102 1.59 10.36 -0.47
N ILE A 103 2.58 9.85 -1.19
CA ILE A 103 3.79 10.60 -1.60
C ILE A 103 3.71 11.08 -3.05
N SER A 104 2.74 10.60 -3.84
CA SER A 104 2.56 10.99 -5.24
C SER A 104 1.81 12.32 -5.43
N ASP A 105 1.29 12.93 -4.36
CA ASP A 105 0.74 14.30 -4.39
C ASP A 105 1.82 15.38 -4.30
N VAL A 106 3.04 15.11 -4.79
CA VAL A 106 3.98 16.18 -5.15
C VAL A 106 3.48 16.80 -6.45
N ASN A 107 2.65 17.84 -6.30
CA ASN A 107 2.23 18.80 -7.31
C ASN A 107 2.69 18.49 -8.74
N LYS A 108 1.74 18.10 -9.59
CA LYS A 108 1.86 18.39 -11.03
C LYS A 108 2.20 19.88 -11.16
N GLY A 109 3.44 20.16 -11.56
CA GLY A 109 4.01 21.47 -11.90
C GLY A 109 3.16 22.71 -11.67
N GLN A 110 3.20 23.27 -10.47
CA GLN A 110 3.10 24.72 -10.31
C GLN A 110 4.42 25.19 -9.72
N GLY A 111 5.31 25.65 -10.59
CA GLY A 111 6.33 26.60 -10.18
C GLY A 111 5.60 27.85 -9.68
N GLN A 112 5.52 28.02 -8.36
CA GLN A 112 5.50 29.37 -7.81
C GLN A 112 6.92 29.90 -7.95
N VAL A 113 7.19 30.47 -9.12
CA VAL A 113 8.17 31.55 -9.22
C VAL A 113 7.49 32.72 -8.53
N THR A 114 7.87 32.99 -7.27
CA THR A 114 7.62 34.30 -6.67
C THR A 114 8.49 35.29 -7.43
N GLU A 115 7.93 35.91 -8.47
CA GLU A 115 8.46 37.16 -9.01
C GLU A 115 8.41 38.20 -7.89
N ALA A 116 9.57 38.48 -7.28
CA ALA A 116 9.74 39.67 -6.47
C ALA A 116 9.88 40.86 -7.44
N GLU A 117 8.79 41.61 -7.59
CA GLU A 117 8.79 42.88 -8.29
C GLU A 117 9.69 43.89 -7.53
N PRO A 118 10.69 44.53 -8.19
CA PRO A 118 11.46 45.57 -7.55
C PRO A 118 10.63 46.87 -7.55
N GLN A 119 10.02 47.22 -6.41
CA GLN A 119 9.50 48.56 -6.21
C GLN A 119 10.65 49.53 -5.93
N ALA A 120 10.90 50.40 -6.90
CA ALA A 120 11.67 51.61 -6.77
C ALA A 120 10.76 52.74 -6.25
N ALA A 121 11.16 53.39 -5.14
CA ALA A 121 11.08 54.83 -4.86
C ALA A 121 11.73 55.12 -3.50
#